data_AF-A0A936XHX6-F1
#
_entry.id   AF-A0A936XHX6-F1
#
_cell.length_a   1.000
_cell.length_b   1.000
_cell.length_c   1.000
_cell.angle_alpha   90.00
_cell.angle_beta   90.00
_cell.angle_gamma   90.00
#
_symmetry.space_group_name_H-M   'P 1'
#
loop_
_entity.id
_entity.type
_entity.pdbx_description
1 polymer ?
#
loop_
_entity_poly.entity_id
_entity_poly.type
_entity_poly.pdbx_seq_one_letter_code
_entity_poly.pdbx_strand_id
1 'polypeptide(L)'
;MGIGVSSPNAQLQFTNTPINRKIVLYELSNNDNEYYGFGINNLATRYQVGSLTADHVFYAGNGPFASNELFRIKGNGNIGIGTSSPTAQLQLANIISNRKIVLYDANNNDHQFSGLGINNDAVRYQTASTTTDHAFYAGASTTSSVELMRIKGTGRVGIGTSNPTPGLTRCW
;
A
#
# COMPACT_ATOMS: atom_id res chain seq x y z
N MET A 1 36.06 5.84 -6.15
CA MET A 1 36.10 6.11 -7.59
C MET A 1 35.08 7.21 -7.90
N GLY A 2 35.55 8.35 -8.39
CA GLY A 2 34.67 9.41 -8.90
C GLY A 2 34.52 9.27 -10.41
N ILE A 3 33.30 9.15 -10.91
CA ILE A 3 33.02 9.19 -12.34
C ILE A 3 32.59 10.63 -12.67
N GLY A 4 33.51 11.39 -13.25
CA GLY A 4 33.35 12.83 -13.49
C GLY A 4 33.45 13.70 -12.23
N VAL A 5 34.00 13.17 -11.13
CA VAL A 5 34.16 13.89 -9.85
C VAL A 5 35.62 13.83 -9.41
N SER A 6 36.28 14.98 -9.23
CA SER A 6 37.71 15.10 -8.90
C SER A 6 38.04 14.82 -7.43
N SER A 7 37.06 14.91 -6.53
CA SER A 7 37.22 14.62 -5.10
C SER A 7 35.97 13.91 -4.57
N PRO A 8 35.83 12.60 -4.82
CA PRO A 8 34.66 11.84 -4.39
C PRO A 8 34.66 11.60 -2.87
N ASN A 9 33.49 11.73 -2.25
CA ASN A 9 33.26 11.49 -0.82
C ASN A 9 32.69 10.08 -0.55
N ALA A 10 32.59 9.23 -1.57
CA ALA A 10 32.09 7.87 -1.47
C ALA A 10 32.90 6.91 -2.36
N GLN A 11 32.77 5.62 -2.10
CA GLN A 11 33.44 4.57 -2.90
C GLN A 11 33.05 4.64 -4.38
N LEU A 12 31.80 5.03 -4.70
CA LEU A 12 31.34 5.35 -6.05
C LEU A 12 30.52 6.64 -6.00
N GLN A 13 30.95 7.67 -6.75
CA GLN A 13 30.24 8.94 -6.85
C GLN A 13 30.17 9.42 -8.31
N PHE A 14 28.98 9.85 -8.72
CA PHE A 14 28.72 10.50 -10.01
C PHE A 14 28.61 12.03 -9.84
N THR A 15 28.63 12.77 -10.94
CA THR A 15 28.37 14.21 -10.95
C THR A 15 27.01 14.56 -10.35
N ASN A 16 26.93 15.72 -9.69
CA ASN A 16 25.72 16.20 -9.01
C ASN A 16 24.60 16.66 -9.96
N THR A 17 24.84 16.71 -11.26
CA THR A 17 23.84 17.09 -12.25
C THR A 17 22.69 16.07 -12.25
N PRO A 18 21.44 16.46 -11.95
CA PRO A 18 20.30 15.56 -12.07
C PRO A 18 20.15 15.12 -13.53
N ILE A 19 20.21 13.80 -13.77
CA ILE A 19 19.92 13.22 -15.08
C ILE A 19 19.11 11.95 -14.85
N ASN A 20 18.14 11.73 -15.73
CA ASN A 20 17.29 10.53 -15.70
C ASN A 20 18.17 9.28 -15.70
N ARG A 21 19.10 9.19 -16.65
CA ARG A 21 19.92 8.02 -16.90
C ARG A 21 21.29 8.16 -16.23
N LYS A 22 21.41 7.79 -14.95
CA LYS A 22 22.71 7.80 -14.22
C LYS A 22 23.44 6.47 -14.34
N ILE A 23 22.75 5.37 -14.06
CA ILE A 23 23.27 4.00 -14.15
C ILE A 23 22.31 3.22 -15.03
N VAL A 24 22.82 2.64 -16.13
CA VAL A 24 22.06 1.79 -17.05
C VAL A 24 22.45 0.35 -16.80
N LEU A 25 21.45 -0.51 -16.59
CA LEU A 25 21.64 -1.96 -16.48
C LEU A 25 21.28 -2.66 -17.80
N TYR A 26 20.27 -2.15 -18.52
CA TYR A 26 19.84 -2.62 -19.83
C TYR A 26 19.10 -1.49 -20.57
N GLU A 27 19.15 -1.45 -21.90
CA GLU A 27 18.49 -0.41 -22.71
C GLU A 27 17.69 -1.00 -23.87
N LEU A 28 16.55 -0.38 -24.17
CA LEU A 28 15.73 -0.68 -25.35
C LEU A 28 16.04 0.27 -26.51
N SER A 29 16.47 1.50 -26.19
CA SER A 29 16.87 2.52 -27.15
C SER A 29 17.84 3.50 -26.48
N ASN A 30 18.77 4.06 -27.27
CA ASN A 30 19.78 4.99 -26.75
C ASN A 30 19.19 6.40 -26.53
N ASN A 31 18.37 6.55 -25.49
CA ASN A 31 17.83 7.82 -25.02
C ASN A 31 17.68 7.82 -23.49
N ASP A 32 17.20 8.93 -22.93
CA ASP A 32 17.14 9.15 -21.49
C ASP A 32 15.87 8.61 -20.81
N ASN A 33 15.11 7.72 -21.47
CA ASN A 33 13.83 7.20 -20.96
C ASN A 33 13.66 5.68 -21.11
N GLU A 34 14.12 5.08 -22.20
CA GLU A 34 13.87 3.67 -22.53
C GLU A 34 14.99 2.73 -22.04
N TYR A 35 15.21 2.72 -20.72
CA TYR A 35 16.24 1.91 -20.07
C TYR A 35 15.78 1.35 -18.72
N TYR A 36 16.48 0.33 -18.26
CA TYR A 36 16.36 -0.24 -16.93
C TYR A 36 17.55 0.24 -16.11
N GLY A 37 17.30 0.86 -14.96
CA GLY A 37 18.38 1.35 -14.11
C GLY A 37 17.97 2.47 -13.16
N PHE A 38 18.94 3.30 -12.82
CA PHE A 38 18.82 4.31 -11.77
C PHE A 38 19.15 5.72 -12.26
N GLY A 39 18.58 6.71 -11.59
CA GLY A 39 18.61 8.10 -11.99
C GLY A 39 18.35 9.09 -10.87
N ILE A 40 18.42 10.38 -11.21
CA ILE A 40 18.06 11.48 -10.32
C ILE A 40 17.21 12.49 -11.09
N ASN A 41 15.99 12.72 -10.61
CA ASN A 41 15.14 13.85 -10.96
C ASN A 41 15.37 15.00 -9.95
N ASN A 42 14.85 16.19 -10.24
CA ASN A 42 14.86 17.27 -9.25
C ASN A 42 14.12 16.82 -7.98
N LEU A 43 14.83 16.82 -6.84
CA LEU A 43 14.32 16.39 -5.53
C LEU A 43 13.80 14.94 -5.45
N ALA A 44 14.18 14.06 -6.38
CA ALA A 44 13.71 12.67 -6.39
C ALA A 44 14.75 11.68 -6.95
N THR A 45 14.85 10.51 -6.33
CA THR A 45 15.56 9.36 -6.92
C THR A 45 14.68 8.72 -7.98
N ARG A 46 15.29 8.20 -9.05
CA ARG A 46 14.59 7.49 -10.12
C ARG A 46 15.02 6.03 -10.13
N TYR A 47 14.01 5.17 -10.16
CA TYR A 47 14.07 3.78 -10.57
C TYR A 47 13.32 3.71 -11.89
N GLN A 48 13.97 3.26 -12.97
CA GLN A 48 13.38 3.29 -14.31
C GLN A 48 13.24 1.87 -14.87
N VAL A 49 12.11 1.60 -15.52
CA VAL A 49 11.93 0.52 -16.50
C VAL A 49 11.77 1.11 -17.90
N GLY A 50 12.13 0.33 -18.93
CA GLY A 50 12.21 0.85 -20.29
C GLY A 50 10.88 1.08 -21.03
N SER A 51 9.75 0.63 -20.50
CA SER A 51 8.45 0.66 -21.19
C SER A 51 7.27 0.66 -20.20
N LEU A 52 6.09 1.13 -20.63
CA LEU A 52 4.83 1.03 -19.89
C LEU A 52 4.32 -0.41 -19.71
N THR A 53 4.87 -1.36 -20.47
CA THR A 53 4.58 -2.80 -20.35
C THR A 53 5.55 -3.53 -19.44
N ALA A 54 6.60 -2.86 -18.97
CA ALA A 54 7.55 -3.39 -18.00
C ALA A 54 7.14 -3.00 -16.58
N ASP A 55 7.63 -3.77 -15.60
CA ASP A 55 7.20 -3.63 -14.21
C ASP A 55 8.40 -3.41 -13.29
N HIS A 56 8.24 -2.55 -12.28
CA HIS A 56 9.11 -2.51 -11.11
C HIS A 56 8.68 -3.63 -10.17
N VAL A 57 9.57 -4.57 -9.89
CA VAL A 57 9.24 -5.75 -9.08
C VAL A 57 10.26 -5.96 -7.98
N PHE A 58 9.79 -6.35 -6.80
CA PHE A 58 10.60 -6.64 -5.63
C PHE A 58 10.45 -8.11 -5.28
N TYR A 59 11.57 -8.82 -5.15
CA TYR A 59 11.63 -10.25 -4.87
C TYR A 59 12.37 -10.52 -3.56
N ALA A 60 11.98 -11.60 -2.87
CA ALA A 60 12.79 -12.24 -1.84
C ALA A 60 13.14 -13.67 -2.25
N GLY A 61 14.40 -14.07 -2.05
CA GLY A 61 14.83 -15.44 -2.28
C GLY A 61 14.12 -16.41 -1.32
N ASN A 62 13.62 -17.52 -1.87
CA ASN A 62 12.96 -18.58 -1.10
C ASN A 62 13.70 -19.94 -1.25
N GLY A 63 14.95 -19.89 -1.70
CA GLY A 63 15.79 -21.05 -1.96
C GLY A 63 16.80 -20.79 -3.07
N PRO A 64 17.70 -21.74 -3.35
CA PRO A 64 18.76 -21.58 -4.35
C PRO A 64 18.25 -21.39 -5.79
N PHE A 65 16.99 -21.77 -6.07
CA PHE A 65 16.41 -21.74 -7.41
C PHE A 65 15.03 -21.06 -7.46
N ALA A 66 14.63 -20.34 -6.40
CA ALA A 66 13.29 -19.76 -6.30
C ALA A 66 13.30 -18.40 -5.61
N SER A 67 12.40 -17.52 -6.05
CA SER A 67 12.14 -16.23 -5.41
C SER A 67 10.64 -15.97 -5.40
N ASN A 68 10.17 -15.30 -4.35
CA ASN A 68 8.78 -14.87 -4.20
C ASN A 68 8.67 -13.39 -4.55
N GLU A 69 7.72 -13.05 -5.40
CA GLU A 69 7.37 -11.65 -5.66
C GLU A 69 6.63 -11.08 -4.46
N LEU A 70 7.12 -9.94 -3.94
CA LEU A 70 6.55 -9.28 -2.76
C LEU A 70 5.62 -8.13 -3.16
N PHE A 71 6.01 -7.37 -4.17
CA PHE A 71 5.37 -6.12 -4.57
C PHE A 71 5.71 -5.78 -6.01
N ARG A 72 4.74 -5.22 -6.72
CA ARG A 72 4.87 -4.78 -8.11
C ARG A 72 4.27 -3.39 -8.31
N ILE A 73 4.94 -2.58 -9.11
CA ILE A 73 4.36 -1.41 -9.77
C ILE A 73 4.49 -1.64 -11.27
N LYS A 74 3.36 -1.72 -11.96
CA LYS A 74 3.34 -1.85 -13.41
C LYS A 74 3.75 -0.54 -14.07
N GLY A 75 4.27 -0.61 -15.29
CA GLY A 75 4.62 0.58 -16.07
C GLY A 75 3.43 1.51 -16.35
N ASN A 76 2.19 1.01 -16.26
CA ASN A 76 0.97 1.82 -16.32
C ASN A 76 0.54 2.43 -14.97
N GLY A 77 1.31 2.22 -13.89
CA GLY A 77 1.06 2.76 -12.55
C GLY A 77 0.26 1.85 -11.61
N ASN A 78 -0.25 0.70 -12.05
CA ASN A 78 -0.99 -0.20 -11.17
C ASN A 78 -0.08 -0.93 -10.19
N ILE A 79 -0.49 -1.00 -8.92
CA ILE A 79 0.25 -1.62 -7.83
C ILE A 79 -0.36 -2.98 -7.48
N GLY A 80 0.49 -4.00 -7.41
CA GLY A 80 0.12 -5.36 -6.99
C GLY A 80 0.85 -5.76 -5.71
N ILE A 81 0.11 -6.29 -4.73
CA ILE A 81 0.68 -6.98 -3.56
C ILE A 81 0.15 -8.41 -3.56
N GLY A 82 1.03 -9.38 -3.82
CA GLY A 82 0.65 -10.79 -3.99
C GLY A 82 -0.20 -11.06 -5.25
N THR A 83 -0.18 -10.16 -6.24
CA THR A 83 -0.76 -10.37 -7.57
C THR A 83 0.15 -9.74 -8.63
N SER A 84 0.45 -10.48 -9.69
CA SER A 84 1.28 -10.03 -10.82
C SER A 84 0.47 -9.28 -11.89
N SER A 85 -0.85 -9.41 -11.87
CA SER A 85 -1.75 -8.83 -12.87
C SER A 85 -2.81 -7.93 -12.22
N PRO A 86 -2.42 -6.84 -11.55
CA PRO A 86 -3.37 -5.89 -10.99
C PRO A 86 -4.21 -5.22 -12.10
N THR A 87 -5.53 -5.32 -11.98
CA THR A 87 -6.53 -4.71 -12.86
C THR A 87 -7.10 -3.39 -12.32
N ALA A 88 -6.67 -2.99 -11.12
CA ALA A 88 -6.95 -1.70 -10.49
C ALA A 88 -5.65 -1.01 -10.06
N GLN A 89 -5.73 0.28 -9.71
CA GLN A 89 -4.56 1.08 -9.28
C GLN A 89 -3.82 0.47 -8.08
N LEU A 90 -4.54 -0.17 -7.16
CA LEU A 90 -3.99 -0.99 -6.10
C LEU A 90 -4.82 -2.26 -6.00
N GLN A 91 -4.18 -3.42 -6.16
CA GLN A 91 -4.83 -4.72 -5.99
C GLN A 91 -4.00 -5.63 -5.08
N LEU A 92 -4.69 -6.25 -4.12
CA LEU A 92 -4.13 -7.31 -3.28
C LEU A 92 -4.45 -8.68 -3.89
N ALA A 93 -3.70 -9.71 -3.50
CA ALA A 93 -3.91 -11.10 -3.91
C ALA A 93 -5.38 -11.54 -3.81
N ASN A 94 -5.86 -12.37 -4.74
CA ASN A 94 -7.22 -12.92 -4.74
C ASN A 94 -7.37 -14.06 -3.72
N ILE A 95 -7.18 -13.73 -2.45
CA ILE A 95 -7.23 -14.63 -1.31
C ILE A 95 -8.33 -14.13 -0.37
N ILE A 96 -9.23 -15.04 0.03
CA ILE A 96 -10.22 -14.79 1.08
C ILE A 96 -9.47 -14.84 2.41
N SER A 97 -9.39 -13.71 3.10
CA SER A 97 -8.68 -13.57 4.38
C SER A 97 -9.37 -12.55 5.23
N ASN A 98 -9.48 -12.84 6.52
CA ASN A 98 -10.00 -11.89 7.49
C ASN A 98 -9.14 -10.62 7.53
N ARG A 99 -7.82 -10.76 7.49
CA ARG A 99 -6.87 -9.64 7.47
C ARG A 99 -6.36 -9.43 6.05
N LYS A 100 -6.78 -8.33 5.42
CA LYS A 100 -6.26 -7.88 4.11
C LYS A 100 -5.50 -6.57 4.27
N ILE A 101 -6.10 -5.61 5.00
CA ILE A 101 -5.48 -4.34 5.38
C ILE A 101 -5.68 -4.17 6.88
N VAL A 102 -4.60 -4.11 7.64
CA VAL A 102 -4.63 -3.93 9.10
C VAL A 102 -4.22 -2.50 9.40
N LEU A 103 -5.08 -1.74 10.08
CA LEU A 103 -4.80 -0.38 10.53
C LEU A 103 -4.30 -0.36 11.97
N TYR A 104 -4.80 -1.30 12.79
CA TYR A 104 -4.36 -1.52 14.15
C TYR A 104 -4.53 -3.00 14.50
N ASP A 105 -3.55 -3.58 15.19
CA ASP A 105 -3.60 -4.95 15.66
C ASP A 105 -3.52 -4.96 17.19
N ALA A 106 -4.53 -5.53 17.85
CA ALA A 106 -4.52 -5.69 19.30
C ALA A 106 -3.87 -7.01 19.72
N ASN A 107 -4.03 -8.06 18.91
CA ASN A 107 -3.47 -9.39 19.13
C ASN A 107 -3.24 -10.04 17.76
N ASN A 108 -2.03 -10.56 17.52
CA ASN A 108 -1.61 -11.14 16.24
C ASN A 108 -2.39 -12.41 15.85
N ASN A 109 -3.66 -12.24 15.48
CA ASN A 109 -4.57 -13.28 15.01
C ASN A 109 -5.61 -12.67 14.06
N ASP A 110 -6.41 -13.54 13.44
CA ASP A 110 -7.32 -13.17 12.36
C ASP A 110 -8.66 -12.53 12.80
N HIS A 111 -8.79 -12.13 14.07
CA HIS A 111 -10.06 -11.62 14.62
C HIS A 111 -9.92 -10.32 15.42
N GLN A 112 -8.79 -10.12 16.10
CA GLN A 112 -8.61 -9.01 17.05
C GLN A 112 -7.79 -7.86 16.44
N PHE A 113 -8.25 -7.36 15.29
CA PHE A 113 -7.64 -6.26 14.55
C PHE A 113 -8.69 -5.23 14.12
N SER A 114 -8.27 -4.00 13.84
CA SER A 114 -9.08 -2.99 13.18
C SER A 114 -8.60 -2.80 11.75
N GLY A 115 -9.50 -2.97 10.78
CA GLY A 115 -9.13 -2.93 9.37
C GLY A 115 -10.16 -3.54 8.42
N LEU A 116 -9.67 -3.99 7.25
CA LEU A 116 -10.46 -4.51 6.15
C LEU A 116 -10.07 -5.95 5.80
N GLY A 117 -11.06 -6.72 5.35
CA GLY A 117 -10.93 -8.13 5.00
C GLY A 117 -11.97 -8.60 4.00
N ILE A 118 -11.92 -9.89 3.68
CA ILE A 118 -12.90 -10.58 2.82
C ILE A 118 -13.25 -11.92 3.47
N ASN A 119 -14.55 -12.20 3.62
CA ASN A 119 -15.13 -13.52 3.85
C ASN A 119 -15.62 -14.10 2.51
N ASN A 120 -16.01 -15.38 2.47
CA ASN A 120 -16.52 -16.00 1.23
C ASN A 120 -17.59 -15.17 0.52
N ASP A 121 -18.56 -14.66 1.27
CA ASP A 121 -19.74 -13.99 0.72
C ASP A 121 -19.91 -12.55 1.23
N ALA A 122 -18.86 -11.96 1.83
CA ALA A 122 -18.95 -10.62 2.42
C ALA A 122 -17.62 -9.86 2.43
N VAL A 123 -17.70 -8.54 2.28
CA VAL A 123 -16.61 -7.63 2.66
C VAL A 123 -16.60 -7.48 4.17
N ARG A 124 -15.42 -7.60 4.79
CA ARG A 124 -15.25 -7.43 6.23
C ARG A 124 -14.77 -6.02 6.55
N TYR A 125 -15.50 -5.35 7.43
CA TYR A 125 -15.04 -4.21 8.20
C TYR A 125 -14.92 -4.69 9.64
N GLN A 126 -13.71 -4.69 10.21
CA GLN A 126 -13.45 -5.29 11.52
C GLN A 126 -13.01 -4.23 12.53
N THR A 127 -13.50 -4.35 13.76
CA THR A 127 -12.92 -3.73 14.96
C THR A 127 -12.31 -4.81 15.85
N ALA A 128 -11.30 -4.46 16.65
CA ALA A 128 -10.51 -5.43 17.39
C ALA A 128 -11.23 -6.13 18.57
N SER A 129 -12.35 -5.57 19.05
CA SER A 129 -13.09 -6.06 20.22
C SER A 129 -14.57 -5.65 20.17
N THR A 130 -15.41 -6.31 20.96
CA THR A 130 -16.82 -5.91 21.19
C THR A 130 -16.96 -4.60 21.98
N THR A 131 -15.88 -4.15 22.62
CA THR A 131 -15.80 -2.86 23.32
C THR A 131 -15.34 -1.70 22.44
N THR A 132 -14.87 -2.01 21.23
CA THR A 132 -14.50 -1.02 20.21
C THR A 132 -15.63 -0.85 19.20
N ASP A 133 -15.71 0.31 18.57
CA ASP A 133 -16.83 0.69 17.72
C ASP A 133 -16.35 1.02 16.30
N HIS A 134 -17.19 0.77 15.30
CA HIS A 134 -17.06 1.40 14.00
C HIS A 134 -17.66 2.79 14.13
N ALA A 135 -16.85 3.84 14.01
CA ALA A 135 -17.32 5.21 14.15
C ALA A 135 -16.99 6.02 12.89
N PHE A 136 -17.95 6.84 12.48
CA PHE A 136 -17.88 7.68 11.29
C PHE A 136 -17.87 9.13 11.73
N TYR A 137 -16.81 9.84 11.39
CA TYR A 137 -16.58 11.22 11.81
C TYR A 137 -16.56 12.17 10.62
N ALA A 138 -17.01 13.40 10.83
CA ALA A 138 -16.71 14.53 9.95
C ALA A 138 -15.80 15.53 10.67
N GLY A 139 -14.85 16.10 9.93
CA GLY A 139 -14.04 17.21 10.42
C GLY A 139 -14.93 18.42 10.68
N ALA A 140 -14.88 18.96 11.90
CA ALA A 140 -15.62 20.15 12.30
C ALA A 140 -14.72 21.39 12.32
N SER A 141 -13.42 21.20 12.55
CA SER A 141 -12.37 22.22 12.46
C SER A 141 -11.03 21.56 12.19
N THR A 142 -9.94 22.33 12.15
CA THR A 142 -8.57 21.80 12.07
C THR A 142 -8.16 20.99 13.30
N THR A 143 -8.89 21.08 14.42
CA THR A 143 -8.55 20.42 15.69
C THR A 143 -9.68 19.58 16.27
N SER A 144 -10.82 19.45 15.58
CA SER A 144 -11.98 18.72 16.12
C SER A 144 -12.77 18.01 15.04
N SER A 145 -13.41 16.91 15.45
CA SER A 145 -14.33 16.13 14.62
C SER A 145 -15.63 15.89 15.38
N VAL A 146 -16.72 15.72 14.65
CA VAL A 146 -18.02 15.32 15.19
C VAL A 146 -18.32 13.88 14.75
N GLU A 147 -18.73 13.04 15.69
CA GLU A 147 -19.20 11.69 15.36
C GLU A 147 -20.60 11.79 14.72
N LEU A 148 -20.76 11.25 13.52
CA LEU A 148 -22.01 11.26 12.75
C LEU A 148 -22.82 9.99 13.01
N MET A 149 -22.14 8.85 13.01
CA MET A 149 -22.73 7.52 13.15
C MET A 149 -21.74 6.60 13.84
N ARG A 150 -22.27 5.61 14.56
CA ARG A 150 -21.48 4.49 15.05
C ARG A 150 -22.24 3.18 14.96
N ILE A 151 -21.47 2.10 14.91
CA ILE A 151 -21.91 0.74 15.17
C ILE A 151 -21.03 0.23 16.31
N LYS A 152 -21.64 0.00 17.48
CA LYS A 152 -20.95 -0.58 18.63
C LYS A 152 -20.41 -1.96 18.27
N GLY A 153 -19.31 -2.38 18.87
CA GLY A 153 -18.84 -3.77 18.74
C GLY A 153 -19.87 -4.82 19.24
N THR A 154 -20.89 -4.38 19.97
CA THR A 154 -22.06 -5.19 20.36
C THR A 154 -23.20 -5.18 19.33
N GLY A 155 -23.02 -4.58 18.16
CA GLY A 155 -24.00 -4.49 17.07
C GLY A 155 -25.03 -3.37 17.17
N ARG A 156 -24.97 -2.50 18.19
CA ARG A 156 -25.91 -1.37 18.33
C ARG A 156 -25.53 -0.22 17.42
N VAL A 157 -26.48 0.28 16.64
CA VAL A 157 -26.26 1.41 15.72
C VAL A 157 -26.79 2.71 16.33
N GLY A 158 -25.98 3.77 16.29
CA GLY A 158 -26.37 5.13 16.66
C GLY A 158 -26.13 6.09 15.50
N ILE A 159 -27.09 6.98 15.24
CA ILE A 159 -26.95 8.11 14.31
C ILE A 159 -27.16 9.39 15.12
N GLY A 160 -26.15 10.26 15.16
CA GLY A 160 -26.16 11.47 16.00
C GLY A 160 -26.05 11.22 17.51
N THR A 161 -25.73 10.00 17.95
CA THR A 161 -25.51 9.65 19.37
C THR A 161 -24.38 8.63 19.52
N SER A 162 -23.50 8.85 20.50
CA SER A 162 -22.39 7.96 20.84
C SER A 162 -22.80 6.80 21.77
N ASN A 163 -24.01 6.86 22.34
CA ASN A 163 -24.57 5.86 23.26
C ASN A 163 -25.92 5.35 22.76
N PRO A 164 -25.95 4.59 21.64
CA PRO A 164 -27.19 4.01 21.14
C PRO A 164 -27.79 3.04 22.17
N THR A 165 -29.06 3.27 22.50
CA THR A 165 -29.85 2.36 23.34
C THR A 165 -30.34 1.16 22.50
N PRO A 166 -30.72 0.03 23.12
CA PRO A 166 -31.35 -1.06 22.39
C PRO A 166 -32.60 -0.57 21.65
N GLY A 167 -32.58 -0.61 20.31
CA GLY A 167 -33.78 -0.42 19.51
C GLY A 167 -34.66 -1.67 19.59
N LEU A 168 -35.96 -1.50 19.88
CA LEU A 168 -36.97 -2.56 19.93
C LEU A 168 -36.79 -3.53 18.76
N THR A 169 -36.54 -4.80 19.06
CA THR A 169 -36.51 -5.89 18.08
C THR A 169 -37.79 -5.85 17.27
N ARG A 170 -37.73 -5.40 16.01
CA ARG A 170 -38.89 -5.47 15.12
C ARG A 170 -39.00 -6.92 14.66
N CYS A 171 -39.84 -7.68 15.36
CA CYS A 171 -40.30 -8.97 14.87
C CYS A 171 -40.99 -8.72 13.53
N TRP A 172 -40.48 -9.37 12.48
CA TRP A 172 -41.27 -9.71 11.31
C TRP A 172 -41.60 -11.18 11.40
#